data_AF-A0A355GHV4-F1
#
_entry.id   AF-A0A355GHV4-F1
#
_cell.length_a   1.000
_cell.length_b   1.000
_cell.length_c   1.000
_cell.angle_alpha   90.00
_cell.angle_beta   90.00
_cell.angle_gamma   90.00
#
_symmetry.space_group_name_H-M   'P 1'
#
loop_
_entity.id
_entity.type
_entity.pdbx_description
1 polymer ?
#
loop_
_entity_poly.entity_id
_entity_poly.type
_entity_poly.pdbx_seq_one_letter_code
_entity_poly.pdbx_strand_id
1 'polypeptide(L)' 'KRNKVGKVTMNQLKEIAKTKFADLNAPDLDQAAKIIAGTARSMGLEVEK' A
#
# COMPACT_ATOMS: atom_id res chain seq x y z
N LYS A 1 -17.54 1.24 -12.79
CA LYS A 1 -16.69 2.29 -12.16
C LYS A 1 -16.14 1.71 -10.86
N ARG A 2 -14.81 1.71 -10.65
CA ARG A 2 -14.28 1.43 -9.30
C ARG A 2 -14.71 2.62 -8.44
N ASN A 3 -15.67 2.41 -7.54
CA ASN A 3 -16.07 3.43 -6.59
C ASN A 3 -14.88 3.65 -5.65
N LYS A 4 -14.39 4.89 -5.57
CA LYS A 4 -13.32 5.24 -4.65
C LYS A 4 -13.89 5.11 -3.23
N VAL A 5 -13.39 4.15 -2.46
CA VAL A 5 -13.89 3.84 -1.11
C VAL A 5 -13.12 4.60 -0.02
N GLY A 6 -12.03 5.27 -0.37
CA GLY A 6 -11.24 6.07 0.56
C GLY A 6 -9.90 6.50 -0.05
N LYS A 7 -9.12 7.22 0.76
CA LYS A 7 -7.77 7.67 0.43
C LYS A 7 -6.77 7.17 1.46
N VAL A 8 -5.57 6.82 1.00
CA VAL A 8 -4.43 6.45 1.84
C VAL A 8 -3.18 7.11 1.31
N THR A 9 -2.26 7.51 2.19
CA THR A 9 -0.98 8.13 1.79
C THR A 9 0.13 7.11 1.68
N MET A 10 1.15 7.41 0.90
CA MET A 10 2.32 6.53 0.78
C MET A 10 3.03 6.30 2.12
N ASN A 11 3.00 7.29 3.02
CA ASN A 11 3.54 7.17 4.37
C ASN A 11 2.76 6.13 5.21
N GLN A 12 1.43 6.15 5.15
CA GLN A 12 0.61 5.13 5.83
C GLN A 12 0.90 3.74 5.28
N LEU A 13 1.06 3.61 3.97
CA LEU A 13 1.41 2.33 3.33
C LEU A 13 2.80 1.83 3.76
N LYS A 14 3.77 2.73 3.96
CA LYS A 14 5.09 2.38 4.49
C LYS A 14 5.03 1.85 5.92
N GLU A 15 4.21 2.44 6.79
CA GLU A 15 4.04 1.94 8.17
C GLU A 15 3.38 0.56 8.21
N ILE A 16 2.37 0.34 7.35
CA ILE A 16 1.77 -0.99 7.18
C ILE A 16 2.80 -1.98 6.62
N ALA A 17 3.59 -1.54 5.64
CA ALA A 17 4.65 -2.35 5.04
C ALA A 17 5.75 -2.71 6.05
N LYS A 18 6.13 -1.82 6.97
CA LYS A 18 7.06 -2.13 8.08
C LYS A 18 6.51 -3.22 8.98
N THR A 19 5.25 -3.07 9.39
CA THR A 19 4.61 -4.03 10.30
C THR A 19 4.46 -5.41 9.68
N LYS A 20 4.21 -5.47 8.36
CA LYS A 20 4.01 -6.70 7.60
C LYS A 20 5.27 -7.18 6.86
N PHE A 21 6.42 -6.51 7.03
CA PHE A 21 7.59 -6.72 6.17
C PHE A 21 8.08 -8.16 6.19
N ALA A 22 8.06 -8.81 7.36
CA ALA A 22 8.45 -10.21 7.51
C ALA A 22 7.57 -11.19 6.70
N ASP A 23 6.32 -10.81 6.40
CA ASP A 23 5.37 -11.61 5.61
C ASP A 23 5.40 -11.26 4.11
N LEU A 24 6.10 -10.19 3.74
CA LEU A 24 6.14 -9.69 2.36
C LEU A 24 7.42 -10.13 1.68
N ASN A 25 7.29 -10.65 0.46
CA ASN A 25 8.43 -10.90 -0.39
C ASN A 25 8.86 -9.61 -1.10
N ALA A 26 9.55 -8.74 -0.37
CA ALA A 26 10.06 -7.47 -0.87
C ALA A 26 11.52 -7.27 -0.46
N PRO A 27 12.36 -6.70 -1.36
CA PRO A 27 13.77 -6.46 -1.05
C PRO A 27 13.99 -5.28 -0.10
N ASP A 28 13.04 -4.34 -0.03
CA ASP A 28 13.10 -3.14 0.81
C ASP A 28 11.69 -2.62 1.14
N LEU A 29 11.61 -1.68 2.09
CA LEU A 29 10.35 -1.09 2.54
C LEU A 29 9.62 -0.29 1.46
N ASP A 30 10.33 0.31 0.51
CA ASP A 30 9.72 1.07 -0.59
C ASP A 30 9.01 0.14 -1.58
N GLN A 31 9.62 -1.00 -1.89
CA GLN A 31 9.06 -2.09 -2.69
C GLN A 31 7.88 -2.74 -1.95
N ALA A 32 8.00 -2.99 -0.65
CA ALA A 32 6.90 -3.48 0.17
C ALA A 32 5.70 -2.52 0.15
N ALA A 33 5.94 -1.21 0.29
CA ALA A 33 4.89 -0.19 0.20
C ALA A 33 4.22 -0.16 -1.18
N LYS A 34 4.97 -0.39 -2.28
CA LYS A 34 4.38 -0.52 -3.64
C LYS A 34 3.48 -1.75 -3.77
N ILE A 35 3.86 -2.89 -3.17
CA ILE A 35 3.03 -4.10 -3.16
C ILE A 35 1.69 -3.79 -2.48
N ILE A 36 1.72 -3.18 -1.29
CA ILE A 36 0.49 -2.80 -0.56
C ILE A 36 -0.30 -1.73 -1.35
N ALA A 37 0.36 -0.77 -2.00
CA ALA A 37 -0.30 0.21 -2.85
C ALA A 37 -1.09 -0.45 -4.01
N GLY A 38 -0.56 -1.53 -4.59
CA GLY A 38 -1.25 -2.31 -5.62
C GLY A 38 -2.54 -2.96 -5.10
N THR A 39 -2.49 -3.52 -3.89
CA THR A 39 -3.66 -4.06 -3.20
C THR A 39 -4.68 -2.96 -2.89
N ALA A 40 -4.23 -1.82 -2.34
CA ALA A 40 -5.10 -0.70 -2.00
C ALA A 40 -5.85 -0.17 -3.24
N ARG A 41 -5.15 -0.01 -4.37
CA ARG A 41 -5.78 0.41 -5.65
C ARG A 41 -6.79 -0.59 -6.18
N SER A 42 -6.53 -1.89 -5.99
CA SER A 42 -7.44 -2.96 -6.41
C SER A 42 -8.72 -2.99 -5.56
N MET A 43 -8.61 -2.62 -4.29
CA MET A 43 -9.75 -2.43 -3.38
C MET A 43 -10.52 -1.11 -3.61
N GLY A 44 -10.04 -0.24 -4.50
CA GLY A 44 -10.67 1.06 -4.76
C GLY A 44 -10.21 2.19 -3.85
N LEU A 45 -9.09 2.04 -3.15
CA LEU A 45 -8.46 3.14 -2.42
C LEU A 45 -7.61 4.00 -3.37
N GLU A 46 -7.70 5.31 -3.20
CA GLU A 46 -6.82 6.27 -3.87
C GLU A 46 -5.53 6.43 -3.06
N VAL A 47 -4.39 6.25 -3.72
CA VAL A 47 -3.06 6.37 -3.10
C VAL A 47 -2.50 7.75 -3.44
N GLU A 48 -2.51 8.64 -2.46
CA GLU A 48 -1.83 9.94 -2.54
C GLU A 48 -0.35 9.79 -2.17
N LYS A 49 0.50 10.62 -2.81
CA LYS A 49 1.95 10.60 -2.60
C LYS A 49 2.31 10.99 -1.17
#